data_AF-A0A117I9I3-F1
#
_entry.id   AF-A0A117I9I3-F1
#
_cell.length_a   1.000
_cell.length_b   1.000
_cell.length_c   1.000
_cell.angle_alpha   90.00
_cell.angle_beta   90.00
_cell.angle_gamma   90.00
#
_symmetry.space_group_name_H-M   'P 1'
#
loop_
_entity.id
_entity.type
_entity.pdbx_description
1 polymer ?
#
loop_
_entity_poly.entity_id
_entity_poly.type
_entity_poly.pdbx_seq_one_letter_code
_entity_poly.pdbx_strand_id
1 'polypeptide(L)'
;MARLTAAVGAGFVVLCLSGCTSAPQRPMCEPTPGIADYAELPCRLAHADYVEAMNRSTAQKLLDGDRDEWIAASKTLFGAALLGVGLFGLIAGRHGSSGDERHPTAGFARTDDGPAPRPLLPLVGTHVTLRGEQFTVLDDSAPAMDPARRFGGRAAVTALDAHGRVGLLFVGFDTNGRIFEAATGAEPWAAAHIVVA
;
A
#
# COMPACT_ATOMS: atom_id res chain seq x y z
N MET A 1 -33.75 11.02 11.00
CA MET A 1 -32.44 10.47 10.59
C MET A 1 -31.27 11.46 10.70
N ALA A 2 -31.42 12.64 11.33
CA ALA A 2 -30.34 13.63 11.44
C ALA A 2 -29.47 13.53 12.73
N ARG A 3 -29.76 12.57 13.63
CA ARG A 3 -29.11 12.46 14.94
C ARG A 3 -27.97 11.43 15.01
N LEU A 4 -27.84 10.53 14.02
CA LEU A 4 -26.80 9.49 14.03
C LEU A 4 -25.46 9.97 13.45
N THR A 5 -25.48 10.92 12.51
CA THR A 5 -24.26 11.47 11.86
C THR A 5 -23.42 12.32 12.80
N ALA A 6 -24.03 12.98 13.79
CA ALA A 6 -23.31 13.78 14.77
C ALA A 6 -22.45 12.95 15.74
N ALA A 7 -22.84 11.70 16.03
CA ALA A 7 -22.13 10.84 16.98
C ALA A 7 -20.82 10.28 16.42
N VAL A 8 -20.76 10.00 15.11
CA VAL A 8 -19.54 9.49 14.45
C VAL A 8 -18.50 10.61 14.29
N GLY A 9 -18.93 11.84 14.01
CA GLY A 9 -18.04 13.00 13.93
C GLY A 9 -17.39 13.37 15.28
N ALA A 10 -18.13 13.25 16.39
CA ALA A 10 -17.61 13.58 17.72
C ALA A 10 -16.56 12.57 18.23
N GLY A 11 -16.71 11.28 17.91
CA GLY A 11 -15.71 10.26 18.27
C GLY A 11 -14.36 10.45 17.58
N PHE A 12 -14.36 10.92 16.33
CA PHE A 12 -13.15 11.18 15.54
C PHE A 12 -12.31 12.35 16.08
N VAL A 13 -12.97 13.41 16.56
CA VAL A 13 -12.29 14.59 17.12
C VAL A 13 -11.65 14.27 18.48
N VAL A 14 -12.26 13.40 19.29
CA VAL A 14 -11.72 13.00 20.60
C VAL A 14 -10.49 12.10 20.47
N LEU A 15 -10.43 11.20 19.48
CA LEU A 15 -9.26 10.37 19.19
C LEU A 15 -8.06 11.18 18.66
N CYS A 16 -8.31 12.23 17.87
CA CYS A 16 -7.24 13.11 17.39
C CYS A 16 -6.59 13.96 18.50
N LEU A 17 -7.35 14.29 19.55
CA LEU A 17 -6.89 15.16 20.65
C LEU A 17 -6.00 14.43 21.69
N SER A 18 -5.98 13.09 21.70
CA SER A 18 -5.25 12.32 22.71
C SER A 18 -3.83 11.88 22.32
N GLY A 19 -3.33 12.20 21.11
CA GLY A 19 -1.92 11.92 20.78
C GLY A 19 -1.57 11.60 19.33
N CYS A 20 -2.27 12.18 18.33
CA CYS A 20 -1.85 12.01 16.95
C CYS A 20 -0.42 12.53 16.73
N THR A 21 0.50 11.64 16.36
CA THR A 21 1.84 12.02 15.93
C THR A 21 1.79 12.37 14.44
N SER A 22 2.49 13.43 14.04
CA SER A 22 2.63 13.77 12.63
C SER A 22 3.62 12.81 12.00
N ALA A 23 3.42 12.44 10.74
CA ALA A 23 4.37 11.62 10.01
C ALA A 23 5.78 12.27 10.06
N PRO A 24 6.85 11.48 10.23
CA PRO A 24 8.20 12.03 10.24
C PRO A 24 8.48 12.73 8.91
N GLN A 25 9.00 13.95 8.98
CA GLN A 25 9.40 14.67 7.76
C GLN A 25 10.70 14.07 7.22
N ARG A 26 10.84 14.07 5.88
CA ARG A 26 12.08 13.65 5.24
C ARG A 26 13.22 14.55 5.74
N PRO A 27 14.29 13.99 6.34
CA PRO A 27 15.40 14.81 6.80
C PRO A 27 16.08 15.46 5.59
N MET A 28 16.22 16.79 5.63
CA MET A 28 17.01 17.53 4.65
C MET A 28 18.46 17.53 5.12
N CYS A 29 19.29 16.72 4.47
CA CYS A 29 20.71 16.69 4.74
C CYS A 29 21.44 17.40 3.61
N GLU A 30 21.88 18.62 3.87
CA GLU A 30 22.78 19.31 2.96
C GLU A 30 24.20 18.79 3.18
N PRO A 31 24.87 18.27 2.14
CA PRO A 31 26.27 17.87 2.26
C PRO A 31 27.08 19.12 2.57
N THR A 32 27.67 19.18 3.77
CA THR A 32 28.58 20.27 4.12
C THR A 32 29.97 19.91 3.59
N PRO A 33 30.47 20.60 2.54
CA PRO A 33 31.76 20.23 1.95
C PRO A 33 32.89 20.41 2.98
N GLY A 34 33.69 19.35 3.17
CA GLY A 34 34.90 19.38 4.00
C GLY A 34 34.76 18.87 5.44
N ILE A 35 33.58 18.41 5.86
CA ILE A 35 33.40 17.74 7.16
C ILE A 35 33.41 16.22 6.95
N ALA A 36 34.23 15.51 7.73
CA ALA A 36 34.42 14.05 7.61
C ALA A 36 33.12 13.25 7.80
N ASP A 37 33.07 12.04 7.23
CA ASP A 37 31.94 11.08 7.21
C ASP A 37 31.16 10.92 8.53
N TYR A 38 31.81 11.18 9.68
CA TYR A 38 31.18 11.11 11.00
C TYR A 38 30.04 12.13 11.21
N ALA A 39 30.06 13.27 10.52
CA ALA A 39 28.98 14.26 10.58
C ALA A 39 27.74 13.84 9.77
N GLU A 40 27.88 12.86 8.86
CA GLU A 40 26.74 12.30 8.11
C GLU A 40 25.98 11.21 8.88
N LEU A 41 26.59 10.64 9.92
CA LEU A 41 26.00 9.52 10.67
C LEU A 41 24.60 9.84 11.26
N PRO A 42 24.37 11.01 11.90
CA PRO A 42 23.05 11.36 12.41
C PRO A 42 22.01 11.51 11.30
N CYS A 43 22.41 12.02 10.13
CA CYS A 43 21.55 12.11 8.97
C CYS A 43 21.18 10.73 8.42
N ARG A 44 22.15 9.81 8.28
CA ARG A 44 21.90 8.46 7.81
C ARG A 44 20.96 7.69 8.72
N LEU A 45 21.10 7.87 10.03
CA LEU A 45 20.19 7.29 11.03
C LEU A 45 18.78 7.89 10.91
N ALA A 46 18.65 9.22 10.86
CA ALA A 46 17.36 9.87 10.68
C ALA A 46 16.68 9.46 9.35
N HIS A 47 17.46 9.24 8.29
CA HIS A 47 16.94 8.76 7.01
C HIS A 47 16.52 7.29 7.08
N ALA A 48 17.27 6.44 7.79
CA ALA A 48 16.89 5.05 8.02
C ALA A 48 15.57 4.94 8.81
N ASP A 49 15.43 5.72 9.89
CA ASP A 49 14.21 5.79 10.70
C ASP A 49 13.02 6.29 9.87
N TYR A 50 13.23 7.30 9.01
CA TYR A 50 12.22 7.78 8.07
C TYR A 50 11.78 6.70 7.09
N VAL A 51 12.73 5.95 6.49
CA VAL A 51 12.42 4.86 5.56
C VAL A 51 11.67 3.72 6.28
N GLU A 52 12.08 3.37 7.50
CA GLU A 52 11.39 2.37 8.31
C GLU A 52 9.94 2.80 8.60
N ALA A 53 9.73 4.05 9.04
CA ALA A 53 8.41 4.59 9.29
C ALA A 53 7.53 4.60 8.02
N MET A 54 8.10 4.96 6.87
CA MET A 54 7.39 4.97 5.59
C MET A 54 7.02 3.56 5.10
N ASN A 55 7.85 2.56 5.40
CA ASN A 55 7.63 1.16 5.01
C ASN A 55 6.66 0.39 5.92
N ARG A 56 6.20 0.98 7.03
CA ARG A 56 5.16 0.36 7.87
C ARG A 56 3.85 0.20 7.10
N SER A 57 3.11 -0.88 7.40
CA SER A 57 1.79 -1.09 6.82
C SER A 57 0.81 -0.01 7.26
N THR A 58 -0.16 0.33 6.40
CA THR A 58 -1.20 1.33 6.70
C THR A 58 -1.96 1.01 7.99
N ALA A 59 -2.23 -0.27 8.26
CA ALA A 59 -2.87 -0.70 9.50
C ALA A 59 -2.03 -0.35 10.74
N GLN A 60 -0.70 -0.53 10.66
CA GLN A 60 0.21 -0.18 11.74
C GLN A 60 0.27 1.33 11.94
N LYS A 61 0.34 2.13 10.87
CA LYS A 61 0.34 3.60 10.93
C LYS A 61 -0.95 4.15 11.56
N LEU A 62 -2.09 3.54 11.26
CA LEU A 62 -3.37 3.91 11.88
C LEU A 62 -3.40 3.56 13.38
N LEU A 63 -2.86 2.41 13.78
CA LEU A 63 -2.74 2.01 15.19
C LEU A 63 -1.76 2.91 15.97
N ASP A 64 -0.67 3.32 15.32
CA ASP A 64 0.34 4.24 15.86
C ASP A 64 -0.18 5.70 15.94
N GLY A 65 -1.40 5.97 15.42
CA GLY A 65 -2.03 7.28 15.49
C GLY A 65 -1.51 8.28 14.45
N ASP A 66 -0.96 7.81 13.33
CA ASP A 66 -0.46 8.67 12.25
C ASP A 66 -1.61 9.47 11.63
N ARG A 67 -1.61 10.77 11.89
CA ARG A 67 -2.66 11.69 11.46
C ARG A 67 -2.85 11.69 9.95
N ASP A 68 -1.77 11.61 9.18
CA ASP A 68 -1.83 11.79 7.74
C ASP A 68 -2.47 10.57 7.07
N GLU A 69 -2.16 9.36 7.57
CA GLU A 69 -2.84 8.15 7.16
C GLU A 69 -4.29 8.09 7.64
N TRP A 70 -4.61 8.60 8.84
CA TRP A 70 -6.00 8.76 9.27
C TRP A 70 -6.79 9.73 8.38
N ILE A 71 -6.15 10.81 7.89
CA ILE A 71 -6.77 11.73 6.93
C ILE A 71 -6.93 11.07 5.55
N ALA A 72 -5.96 10.30 5.09
CA ALA A 72 -6.04 9.56 3.83
C ALA A 72 -7.11 8.45 3.88
N ALA A 73 -7.14 7.68 4.98
CA ALA A 73 -8.12 6.65 5.26
C ALA A 73 -9.51 7.24 5.45
N SER A 74 -9.66 8.38 6.14
CA SER A 74 -10.96 9.05 6.26
C SER A 74 -11.43 9.62 4.92
N LYS A 75 -10.56 10.14 4.05
CA LYS A 75 -10.98 10.57 2.69
C LYS A 75 -11.51 9.39 1.86
N THR A 76 -10.86 8.23 1.94
CA THR A 76 -11.31 7.02 1.25
C THR A 76 -12.57 6.41 1.89
N LEU A 77 -12.66 6.37 3.23
CA LEU A 77 -13.81 5.84 3.96
C LEU A 77 -15.02 6.77 3.94
N PHE A 78 -14.86 8.10 3.98
CA PHE A 78 -15.97 9.05 3.80
C PHE A 78 -16.43 9.12 2.33
N GLY A 79 -15.53 8.88 1.37
CA GLY A 79 -15.90 8.62 -0.03
C GLY A 79 -16.76 7.35 -0.18
N ALA A 80 -16.47 6.31 0.61
CA ALA A 80 -17.26 5.09 0.67
C ALA A 80 -18.52 5.20 1.57
N ALA A 81 -18.55 6.14 2.52
CA ALA A 81 -19.69 6.34 3.44
C ALA A 81 -20.92 6.96 2.76
N LEU A 82 -20.79 7.51 1.55
CA LEU A 82 -21.94 7.85 0.70
C LEU A 82 -22.55 6.62 -0.02
N LEU A 83 -21.93 5.44 0.07
CA LEU A 83 -22.41 4.19 -0.54
C LEU A 83 -22.59 3.02 0.44
N GLY A 84 -22.35 3.18 1.75
CA GLY A 84 -22.30 2.02 2.64
C GLY A 84 -22.61 2.29 4.10
N VAL A 85 -23.82 2.76 4.42
CA VAL A 85 -24.39 2.48 5.75
C VAL A 85 -24.74 0.99 5.77
N GLY A 86 -23.79 0.15 6.18
CA GLY A 86 -24.08 -1.27 6.43
C GLY A 86 -22.95 -2.24 6.17
N LEU A 87 -21.78 -2.10 6.80
CA LEU A 87 -20.91 -3.26 7.02
C LEU A 87 -19.89 -3.08 8.17
N PHE A 88 -20.28 -2.41 9.26
CA PHE A 88 -19.46 -2.35 10.50
C PHE A 88 -20.18 -3.06 11.65
N GLY A 89 -20.46 -4.34 11.45
CA GLY A 89 -21.05 -5.17 12.48
C GLY A 89 -20.89 -6.64 12.17
N LEU A 90 -19.65 -7.16 12.14
CA LEU A 90 -19.41 -8.61 12.18
C LEU A 90 -17.96 -9.06 12.48
N ILE A 91 -17.11 -8.24 13.12
CA ILE A 91 -15.82 -8.73 13.65
C ILE A 91 -15.60 -8.19 15.07
N ALA A 92 -16.51 -8.52 15.97
CA ALA A 92 -16.28 -8.44 17.40
C ALA A 92 -16.91 -9.67 18.03
N GLY A 93 -16.10 -10.73 18.25
CA GLY A 93 -16.60 -11.91 18.95
C GLY A 93 -15.86 -13.21 18.66
N ARG A 94 -14.57 -13.29 19.01
CA ARG A 94 -14.00 -14.52 19.61
C ARG A 94 -12.59 -14.25 20.13
N HIS A 95 -12.51 -13.73 21.35
CA HIS A 95 -11.37 -14.02 22.22
C HIS A 95 -11.55 -15.44 22.75
N GLY A 96 -10.75 -16.37 22.26
CA GLY A 96 -10.57 -17.70 22.81
C GLY A 96 -9.16 -17.79 23.39
N SER A 97 -9.08 -17.67 24.70
CA SER A 97 -7.89 -17.92 25.53
C SER A 97 -7.43 -19.37 25.41
N SER A 98 -6.11 -19.57 25.47
CA SER A 98 -5.34 -20.60 26.18
C SER A 98 -4.29 -21.30 25.32
N GLY A 99 -3.09 -21.46 25.85
CA GLY A 99 -2.10 -22.39 25.30
C GLY A 99 -0.66 -21.90 25.40
N ASP A 100 -0.07 -22.15 26.57
CA ASP A 100 1.35 -22.15 26.86
C ASP A 100 2.12 -23.09 25.91
N GLU A 101 3.17 -22.62 25.24
CA GLU A 101 4.24 -23.49 24.73
C GLU A 101 5.54 -22.70 24.51
N ARG A 102 6.45 -22.78 25.49
CA ARG A 102 7.88 -22.55 25.27
C ARG A 102 8.41 -23.72 24.44
N HIS A 103 9.16 -23.46 23.38
CA HIS A 103 10.30 -24.32 22.98
C HIS A 103 11.36 -23.48 22.23
N PRO A 104 12.63 -23.91 22.27
CA PRO A 104 13.80 -23.03 22.16
C PRO A 104 14.27 -22.81 20.72
N THR A 105 14.96 -21.68 20.57
CA THR A 105 15.85 -21.30 19.48
C THR A 105 16.90 -22.38 19.19
N ALA A 106 16.91 -22.94 17.98
CA ALA A 106 18.11 -23.54 17.39
C ALA A 106 18.03 -23.43 15.86
N GLY A 107 19.08 -22.83 15.28
CA GLY A 107 19.09 -22.30 13.93
C GLY A 107 19.06 -23.34 12.81
N PHE A 108 18.40 -22.94 11.73
CA PHE A 108 18.79 -23.31 10.38
C PHE A 108 18.72 -22.04 9.53
N ALA A 109 19.85 -21.35 9.40
CA ALA A 109 20.04 -20.44 8.28
C ALA A 109 20.11 -21.33 7.02
N ARG A 110 18.96 -21.62 6.40
CA ARG A 110 18.93 -22.04 5.00
C ARG A 110 19.32 -20.81 4.19
N THR A 111 20.59 -20.73 3.80
CA THR A 111 20.97 -19.98 2.60
C THR A 111 20.35 -20.72 1.43
N ASP A 112 19.11 -20.35 1.14
CA ASP A 112 18.41 -20.76 -0.07
C ASP A 112 19.10 -20.00 -1.21
N ASP A 113 20.12 -20.62 -1.82
CA ASP A 113 20.80 -20.15 -3.03
C ASP A 113 19.87 -20.33 -4.24
N GLY A 114 18.65 -19.80 -4.11
CA GLY A 114 17.69 -19.71 -5.20
C GLY A 114 18.29 -18.84 -6.32
N PRO A 115 17.95 -19.13 -7.59
CA PRO A 115 18.41 -18.32 -8.70
C PRO A 115 18.04 -16.85 -8.43
N ALA A 116 19.02 -15.96 -8.64
CA ALA A 116 18.83 -14.53 -8.44
C ALA A 116 17.52 -14.08 -9.12
N PRO A 117 16.64 -13.36 -8.41
CA PRO A 117 15.36 -12.95 -8.95
C PRO A 117 15.59 -12.14 -10.23
N ARG A 118 14.93 -12.55 -11.32
CA ARG A 118 15.03 -11.80 -12.58
C ARG A 118 14.53 -10.37 -12.34
N PRO A 119 15.23 -9.34 -12.84
CA PRO A 119 14.76 -7.97 -12.71
C PRO A 119 13.41 -7.82 -13.40
N LEU A 120 12.42 -7.38 -12.64
CA LEU A 120 11.08 -7.09 -13.10
C LEU A 120 11.10 -5.74 -13.84
N LEU A 121 10.75 -5.73 -15.12
CA LEU A 121 10.72 -4.50 -15.93
C LEU A 121 9.63 -3.53 -15.40
N PRO A 122 9.84 -2.21 -15.39
CA PRO A 122 8.80 -1.25 -15.00
C PRO A 122 7.56 -1.39 -15.91
N LEU A 123 6.36 -1.21 -15.35
CA LEU A 123 5.11 -1.25 -16.11
C LEU A 123 4.75 0.11 -16.71
N VAL A 124 5.30 1.21 -16.19
CA VAL A 124 5.04 2.56 -16.72
C VAL A 124 5.33 2.63 -18.22
N GLY A 125 4.37 3.18 -18.97
CA GLY A 125 4.41 3.27 -20.43
C GLY A 125 3.95 2.00 -21.17
N THR A 126 3.70 0.90 -20.45
CA THR A 126 3.15 -0.32 -21.08
C THR A 126 1.66 -0.15 -21.39
N HIS A 127 1.23 -0.85 -22.43
CA HIS A 127 -0.17 -0.91 -22.81
C HIS A 127 -0.78 -2.24 -22.40
N VAL A 128 -1.88 -2.18 -21.65
CA VAL A 128 -2.66 -3.34 -21.21
C VAL A 128 -4.00 -3.34 -21.95
N THR A 129 -4.34 -4.44 -22.60
CA THR A 129 -5.65 -4.60 -23.25
C THR A 129 -6.59 -5.38 -22.35
N LEU A 130 -7.75 -4.78 -22.06
CA LEU A 130 -8.87 -5.40 -21.35
C LEU A 130 -10.11 -5.32 -22.26
N ARG A 131 -10.65 -6.47 -22.67
CA ARG A 131 -11.84 -6.56 -23.54
C ARG A 131 -11.79 -5.72 -24.82
N GLY A 132 -10.59 -5.50 -25.35
CA GLY A 132 -10.37 -4.70 -26.56
C GLY A 132 -10.17 -3.20 -26.32
N GLU A 133 -10.33 -2.71 -25.09
CA GLU A 133 -9.91 -1.36 -24.70
C GLU A 133 -8.46 -1.37 -24.24
N GLN A 134 -7.71 -0.35 -24.65
CA GLN A 134 -6.29 -0.21 -24.34
C GLN A 134 -6.11 0.81 -23.21
N PHE A 135 -5.33 0.40 -22.21
CA PHE A 135 -4.98 1.22 -21.06
C PHE A 135 -3.47 1.44 -21.07
N THR A 136 -3.03 2.68 -20.90
CA THR A 136 -1.60 3.02 -20.80
C THR A 136 -1.24 3.23 -19.34
N VAL A 137 -0.32 2.43 -18.81
CA VAL A 137 0.10 2.53 -17.41
C VAL A 137 0.91 3.81 -17.21
N LEU A 138 0.50 4.63 -16.25
CA LEU A 138 1.16 5.90 -15.89
C LEU A 138 1.99 5.79 -14.61
N ASP A 139 1.55 4.96 -13.66
CA ASP A 139 2.19 4.78 -12.36
C ASP A 139 1.92 3.37 -11.80
N ASP A 140 2.96 2.68 -11.38
CA ASP A 140 2.94 1.34 -10.78
C ASP A 140 3.49 1.30 -9.35
N SER A 141 3.63 2.45 -8.68
CA SER A 141 4.22 2.60 -7.34
C SER A 141 3.35 2.10 -6.16
N ALA A 142 2.25 1.39 -6.44
CA ALA A 142 1.39 0.85 -5.39
C ALA A 142 2.17 -0.14 -4.48
N PRO A 143 2.03 -0.07 -3.15
CA PRO A 143 2.79 -0.95 -2.23
C PRO A 143 2.60 -2.46 -2.49
N ALA A 144 1.44 -2.84 -3.03
CA ALA A 144 1.12 -4.22 -3.38
C ALA A 144 1.76 -4.70 -4.70
N MET A 145 2.39 -3.81 -5.47
CA MET A 145 2.92 -4.13 -6.80
C MET A 145 4.07 -5.15 -6.74
N ASP A 146 5.10 -4.85 -5.96
CA ASP A 146 6.27 -5.71 -5.82
C ASP A 146 5.94 -7.15 -5.37
N PRO A 147 5.16 -7.37 -4.30
CA PRO A 147 4.78 -8.71 -3.91
C PRO A 147 3.88 -9.38 -4.96
N ALA A 148 2.92 -8.67 -5.57
CA ALA A 148 2.05 -9.24 -6.57
C ALA A 148 2.82 -9.70 -7.83
N ARG A 149 3.84 -8.95 -8.24
CA ARG A 149 4.66 -9.33 -9.40
C ARG A 149 5.63 -10.47 -9.11
N ARG A 150 6.12 -10.60 -7.88
CA ARG A 150 7.07 -11.67 -7.50
C ARG A 150 6.38 -12.99 -7.19
N PHE A 151 5.20 -12.94 -6.58
CA PHE A 151 4.52 -14.13 -6.05
C PHE A 151 3.20 -14.43 -6.75
N GLY A 152 2.85 -13.64 -7.76
CA GLY A 152 1.50 -13.59 -8.31
C GLY A 152 0.55 -12.83 -7.38
N GLY A 153 -0.64 -12.53 -7.88
CA GLY A 153 -1.66 -11.83 -7.11
C GLY A 153 -2.18 -10.61 -7.85
N ARG A 154 -2.74 -9.66 -7.10
CA ARG A 154 -3.41 -8.48 -7.67
C ARG A 154 -2.84 -7.21 -7.09
N ALA A 155 -2.70 -6.20 -7.94
CA ALA A 155 -2.30 -4.85 -7.56
C ALA A 155 -3.13 -3.82 -8.33
N ALA A 156 -2.93 -2.55 -8.01
CA ALA A 156 -3.51 -1.44 -8.74
C ALA A 156 -2.39 -0.63 -9.40
N VAL A 157 -2.69 -0.11 -10.59
CA VAL A 157 -1.88 0.91 -11.28
C VAL A 157 -2.77 2.10 -11.63
N THR A 158 -2.17 3.27 -11.79
CA THR A 158 -2.84 4.39 -12.44
C THR A 158 -2.65 4.25 -13.94
N ALA A 159 -3.72 4.34 -14.72
CA ALA A 159 -3.69 4.19 -16.16
C ALA A 159 -4.56 5.22 -16.88
N LEU A 160 -4.19 5.51 -18.13
CA LEU A 160 -4.95 6.30 -19.09
C LEU A 160 -5.76 5.35 -19.98
N ASP A 161 -7.08 5.54 -20.07
CA ASP A 161 -7.93 4.77 -21.00
C ASP A 161 -7.86 5.27 -22.44
N ALA A 162 -8.55 4.60 -23.37
CA ALA A 162 -8.58 4.98 -24.79
C ALA A 162 -9.22 6.35 -25.06
N HIS A 163 -9.96 6.88 -24.09
CA HIS A 163 -10.64 8.18 -24.14
C HIS A 163 -9.81 9.29 -23.49
N GLY A 164 -8.60 8.99 -23.00
CA GLY A 164 -7.73 9.95 -22.32
C GLY A 164 -8.14 10.23 -20.86
N ARG A 165 -8.97 9.38 -20.24
CA ARG A 165 -9.33 9.51 -18.83
C ARG A 165 -8.34 8.75 -17.97
N VAL A 166 -7.90 9.39 -16.89
CA VAL A 166 -7.01 8.78 -15.90
C VAL A 166 -7.83 8.12 -14.81
N GLY A 167 -7.49 6.87 -14.47
CA GLY A 167 -8.16 6.12 -13.41
C GLY A 167 -7.31 4.96 -12.90
N LEU A 168 -7.90 4.18 -12.00
CA LEU A 168 -7.28 2.95 -11.51
C LEU A 168 -7.58 1.79 -12.44
N LEU A 169 -6.54 1.06 -12.81
CA LEU A 169 -6.61 -0.25 -13.43
C LEU A 169 -6.10 -1.28 -12.42
N PHE A 170 -6.94 -2.24 -12.08
CA PHE A 170 -6.53 -3.38 -11.26
C PHE A 170 -5.94 -4.44 -12.19
N VAL A 171 -4.77 -4.95 -11.85
CA VAL A 171 -4.03 -5.92 -12.66
C VAL A 171 -3.73 -7.18 -11.85
N GLY A 172 -3.90 -8.33 -12.47
CA GLY A 172 -3.59 -9.63 -11.91
C GLY A 172 -2.35 -10.22 -12.57
N PHE A 173 -1.40 -10.64 -11.75
CA PHE A 173 -0.14 -11.24 -12.14
C PHE A 173 -0.16 -12.74 -11.89
N ASP A 174 0.37 -13.50 -12.84
CA ASP A 174 0.69 -14.91 -12.64
C ASP A 174 1.96 -15.05 -11.78
N THR A 175 2.33 -16.29 -11.46
CA THR A 175 3.54 -16.60 -10.69
C THR A 175 4.85 -16.26 -11.43
N ASN A 176 4.77 -15.89 -12.72
CA ASN A 176 5.90 -15.42 -13.52
C ASN A 176 5.97 -13.89 -13.59
N GLY A 177 5.08 -13.18 -12.89
CA GLY A 177 4.98 -11.72 -12.92
C GLY A 177 4.39 -11.16 -14.21
N ARG A 178 3.67 -11.97 -14.98
CA ARG A 178 2.99 -11.56 -16.22
C ARG A 178 1.55 -11.19 -15.92
N ILE A 179 1.09 -10.09 -16.52
CA ILE A 179 -0.32 -9.69 -16.46
C ILE A 179 -1.14 -10.72 -17.24
N PHE A 180 -2.15 -11.30 -16.59
CA PHE A 180 -3.08 -12.26 -17.22
C PHE A 180 -4.55 -11.86 -17.09
N GLU A 181 -4.88 -11.00 -16.14
CA GLU A 181 -6.22 -10.46 -15.95
C GLU A 181 -6.16 -8.98 -15.53
N ALA A 182 -7.23 -8.24 -15.81
CA ALA A 182 -7.38 -6.88 -15.34
C ALA A 182 -8.85 -6.56 -15.05
N ALA A 183 -9.09 -5.51 -14.28
CA ALA A 183 -10.41 -4.96 -13.97
C ALA A 183 -10.33 -3.44 -13.82
N THR A 184 -11.48 -2.78 -13.91
CA THR A 184 -11.63 -1.36 -13.55
C THR A 184 -12.66 -1.22 -12.45
N GLY A 185 -12.97 0.01 -12.03
CA GLY A 185 -14.11 0.25 -11.13
C GLY A 185 -15.47 -0.08 -11.78
N ALA A 186 -15.56 -0.05 -13.11
CA ALA A 186 -16.79 -0.31 -13.86
C ALA A 186 -16.83 -1.72 -14.47
N GLU A 187 -15.67 -2.29 -14.77
CA GLU A 187 -15.55 -3.59 -15.43
C GLU A 187 -15.01 -4.66 -14.47
N PRO A 188 -15.65 -5.85 -14.43
CA PRO A 188 -15.15 -6.96 -13.63
C PRO A 188 -13.86 -7.54 -14.23
N TRP A 189 -13.17 -8.34 -13.42
CA TRP A 189 -11.98 -9.09 -13.84
C TRP A 189 -12.23 -9.89 -15.12
N ALA A 190 -11.37 -9.68 -16.11
CA ALA A 190 -11.35 -10.44 -17.35
C ALA A 190 -9.91 -10.63 -17.83
N ALA A 191 -9.72 -11.55 -18.78
CA ALA A 191 -8.43 -11.80 -19.38
C ALA A 191 -7.84 -10.51 -19.98
N ALA A 192 -6.58 -10.26 -19.66
CA ALA A 192 -5.83 -9.10 -20.12
C ALA A 192 -4.43 -9.52 -20.55
N HIS A 193 -3.83 -8.74 -21.45
CA HIS A 193 -2.46 -8.97 -21.92
C HIS A 193 -1.78 -7.64 -22.22
N ILE A 194 -0.45 -7.66 -22.17
CA ILE A 194 0.37 -6.53 -22.57
C ILE A 194 0.49 -6.51 -24.08
N VAL A 195 0.23 -5.36 -24.69
CA VAL A 195 0.53 -5.11 -26.11
C VAL A 195 1.93 -4.51 -26.16
N VAL A 196 2.89 -5.25 -26.73
CA VAL A 196 4.23 -4.74 -26.98
C VAL A 196 4.11 -3.74 -28.14
N ALA A 197 4.37 -2.46 -27.84
CA ALA A 197 4.55 -1.43 -28.87
C ALA A 197 5.94 -1.54 -29.49
#